data_AF-A0A919EQK5-F1
#
_entry.id   AF-A0A919EQK5-F1
#
_cell.length_a   1.000
_cell.length_b   1.000
_cell.length_c   1.000
_cell.angle_alpha   90.00
_cell.angle_beta   90.00
_cell.angle_gamma   90.00
#
_symmetry.space_group_name_H-M   'P 1'
#
loop_
_entity.id
_entity.type
_entity.pdbx_description
1 polymer ?
#
loop_
_entity_poly.entity_id
_entity_poly.type
_entity_poly.pdbx_seq_one_letter_code
_entity_poly.pdbx_strand_id
1 'polypeptide(L)' 'MIGERFLAPINRADTVEGIVTSYNEDSGFVTLITDDGESWKGYEYQLETITPLEYKNERSELN' A
#
# COMPACT_ATOMS: atom_id res chain seq x y z
N MET A 1 7.52 -3.42 -6.43
CA MET A 1 6.13 -2.97 -6.62
C MET A 1 5.22 -4.17 -6.74
N ILE A 2 5.40 -5.07 -7.73
CA ILE A 2 4.81 -6.42 -7.68
C ILE A 2 5.34 -7.17 -6.45
N GLY A 3 4.47 -7.86 -5.71
CA GLY A 3 4.80 -8.61 -4.51
C GLY A 3 4.90 -7.76 -3.23
N GLU A 4 4.77 -6.44 -3.34
CA GLU A 4 4.73 -5.53 -2.20
C GLU A 4 3.29 -5.28 -1.75
N ARG A 5 3.13 -4.94 -0.46
CA ARG A 5 1.84 -4.61 0.15
C ARG A 5 1.59 -3.12 0.15
N PHE A 6 0.39 -2.72 -0.23
CA PHE A 6 -0.07 -1.34 -0.24
C PHE A 6 -1.51 -1.26 0.27
N LEU A 7 -1.91 -0.04 0.66
CA LEU A 7 -3.29 0.31 0.97
C LEU A 7 -3.95 0.89 -0.27
N ALA A 8 -5.09 0.35 -0.67
CA ALA A 8 -5.85 0.78 -1.82
C ALA A 8 -7.23 1.30 -1.39
N PRO A 9 -7.67 2.48 -1.85
CA PRO A 9 -8.95 3.04 -1.45
C PRO A 9 -10.11 2.24 -2.05
N ILE A 10 -11.00 1.72 -1.21
CA ILE A 10 -12.24 1.06 -1.66
C ILE A 10 -13.43 2.03 -1.61
N ASN A 11 -13.39 3.03 -0.72
CA ASN A 11 -14.39 4.09 -0.59
C ASN A 11 -13.75 5.39 -0.07
N ARG A 12 -14.53 6.49 -0.01
CA ARG A 12 -14.04 7.81 0.45
C ARG A 12 -13.45 7.83 1.86
N ALA A 13 -13.77 6.84 2.69
CA ALA A 13 -13.36 6.78 4.09
C ALA A 13 -12.68 5.45 4.44
N ASP A 14 -12.44 4.57 3.45
CA ASP A 14 -12.01 3.21 3.71
C ASP A 14 -11.00 2.72 2.67
N THR A 15 -9.99 2.00 3.16
CA THR A 15 -8.86 1.48 2.40
C THR A 15 -8.66 0.01 2.73
N VAL A 16 -8.36 -0.79 1.71
CA VAL A 16 -8.05 -2.22 1.87
C VAL A 16 -6.56 -2.46 1.67
N GLU A 17 -5.99 -3.34 2.49
CA GLU A 17 -4.63 -3.82 2.28
C GLU A 17 -4.61 -4.94 1.22
N GLY A 18 -3.65 -4.89 0.31
CA GLY A 18 -3.44 -5.94 -0.67
C GLY A 18 -2.01 -6.03 -1.18
N ILE A 19 -1.70 -7.16 -1.81
CA ILE A 19 -0.43 -7.43 -2.48
C ILE A 19 -0.58 -7.11 -3.97
N VAL A 20 0.32 -6.31 -4.52
CA VAL A 20 0.31 -6.01 -5.96
C VAL A 20 0.71 -7.26 -6.75
N THR A 21 -0.17 -7.72 -7.63
CA THR A 21 0.06 -8.89 -8.49
C THR A 21 0.29 -8.52 -9.95
N SER A 22 -0.12 -7.32 -10.36
CA SER A 22 0.11 -6.80 -11.71
C SER A 22 0.33 -5.29 -11.67
N TYR A 23 1.24 -4.80 -12.51
CA TYR A 23 1.58 -3.40 -12.67
C TYR A 23 1.89 -3.15 -14.14
N ASN A 24 1.26 -2.11 -14.70
CA ASN A 24 1.51 -1.63 -16.04
C ASN A 24 2.24 -0.28 -15.94
N GLU A 25 3.54 -0.29 -16.25
CA GLU A 25 4.41 0.88 -16.21
C GLU A 25 4.06 1.97 -17.24
N ASP A 26 3.43 1.61 -18.36
CA ASP A 26 3.04 2.56 -19.41
C ASP A 26 1.87 3.43 -18.97
N SER A 27 0.92 2.84 -18.23
CA SER A 27 -0.31 3.51 -17.79
C SER A 27 -0.37 3.82 -16.30
N GLY A 28 0.57 3.31 -15.49
CA GLY A 28 0.53 3.37 -14.02
C GLY A 28 -0.59 2.53 -13.39
N PHE A 29 -1.16 1.58 -14.13
CA PHE A 29 -2.29 0.76 -13.68
C PHE A 29 -1.80 -0.41 -12.83
N VAL A 30 -2.44 -0.66 -11.69
CA VAL A 30 -2.07 -1.67 -10.71
C VAL A 30 -3.25 -2.59 -10.40
N THR A 31 -2.94 -3.85 -10.12
CA THR A 31 -3.89 -4.82 -9.57
C THR A 31 -3.35 -5.35 -8.25
N LEU A 32 -4.17 -5.30 -7.21
CA LEU A 32 -3.88 -5.82 -5.88
C LEU A 32 -4.80 -7.01 -5.59
N ILE A 33 -4.28 -7.99 -4.87
CA ILE A 33 -5.07 -9.06 -4.26
C ILE A 33 -5.10 -8.82 -2.75
N THR A 34 -6.30 -8.68 -2.19
CA THR A 34 -6.53 -8.52 -0.76
C THR A 34 -6.34 -9.85 -0.03
N ASP A 35 -6.24 -9.81 1.30
CA ASP A 35 -6.11 -11.02 2.12
C ASP A 35 -7.34 -11.95 2.02
N ASP A 36 -8.52 -11.39 1.72
CA ASP A 36 -9.76 -12.13 1.46
C ASP A 36 -9.77 -12.83 0.07
N GLY A 37 -8.74 -12.57 -0.76
CA GLY A 37 -8.64 -13.10 -2.11
C GLY A 37 -9.37 -12.26 -3.17
N GLU A 38 -9.92 -11.11 -2.79
CA GLU A 38 -10.54 -10.18 -3.75
C GLU A 38 -9.51 -9.38 -4.53
N SER A 39 -9.81 -9.08 -5.79
CA SER A 39 -8.94 -8.26 -6.63
C SER A 39 -9.38 -6.80 -6.64
N TRP A 40 -8.52 -5.90 -6.17
CA TRP A 40 -8.67 -4.47 -6.37
C TRP A 40 -7.91 -4.00 -7.61
N LYS A 41 -8.48 -3.07 -8.37
CA LYS A 41 -7.89 -2.54 -9.60
C LYS A 41 -7.98 -1.01 -9.62
N GLY A 42 -6.88 -0.35 -9.95
CA GLY A 42 -6.81 1.10 -9.99
C GLY A 42 -5.44 1.59 -10.43
N TYR A 43 -5.04 2.77 -9.97
CA TYR A 43 -3.77 3.38 -10.35
C TYR A 43 -2.80 3.49 -9.17
N GLU A 44 -1.50 3.46 -9.45
CA GLU A 44 -0.44 3.51 -8.43
C GLU A 44 -0.51 4.77 -7.57
N TYR A 45 -0.92 5.92 -8.14
CA TYR A 45 -1.02 7.18 -7.40
C TYR A 45 -2.15 7.20 -6.37
N GLN A 46 -3.06 6.22 -6.43
CA GLN A 46 -4.11 6.03 -5.44
C GLN A 46 -3.66 5.16 -4.26
N LEU A 47 -2.53 4.48 -4.40
CA LEU A 47 -2.02 3.60 -3.36
C LEU A 47 -1.30 4.38 -2.28
N GLU A 48 -1.53 4.00 -1.03
CA GLU A 48 -0.78 4.49 0.11
C GLU A 48 0.24 3.45 0.56
N THR A 49 1.46 3.91 0.85
CA THR A 49 2.51 3.04 1.39
C THR A 49 2.18 2.71 2.84
N ILE A 50 2.31 1.42 3.20
CA ILE A 50 2.27 0.99 4.59
C ILE A 50 3.60 1.41 5.20
N THR A 51 3.70 2.69 5.58
CA THR A 51 4.83 3.15 6.36
C THR A 51 4.69 2.52 7.74
N PRO A 52 5.64 1.68 8.20
CA PRO A 52 5.68 1.37 9.62
C PRO A 52 5.88 2.71 10.31
N LEU A 53 4.94 3.08 11.19
CA LEU A 53 5.09 4.25 12.06
C LEU A 53 6.52 4.23 12.60
N GLU A 54 7.36 5.14 12.12
CA GLU A 54 8.73 5.21 12.59
C GLU A 54 8.63 5.40 14.09
N TYR A 55 9.11 4.41 14.84
CA TYR A 55 9.35 4.53 16.25
C TYR A 55 10.27 5.74 16.41
N LYS A 56 9.71 6.91 16.76
CA LYS A 56 10.44 7.92 17.51
C LYS A 56 10.75 7.34 18.88
N ASN A 57 11.67 6.39 18.93
CA ASN A 57 12.44 6.13 20.13
C ASN A 57 13.39 7.33 20.25
N GLU A 58 12.93 8.37 20.95
CA GLU A 58 13.78 9.40 21.53
C GLU A 58 14.63 8.78 22.66
N ARG A 59 15.45 7.78 22.31
CA ARG A 59 16.55 7.27 23.15
C ARG A 59 17.86 7.72 22.56
N SER A 60 18.28 8.92 22.96
CA SER A 60 19.64 9.40 23.20
C SER A 60 19.46 10.92 23.29
N GLU A 61 19.62 11.54 24.45
CA GLU A 61 20.95 11.72 25.02
C GLU A 61 21.01 11.34 26.51
N LEU A 62 21.86 10.37 26.83
CA LEU A 62 22.66 10.44 28.05
C LEU A 62 23.53 11.71 27.94
N ASN A 63 23.30 12.71 28.80
CA ASN A 63 24.38 13.46 29.43
C ASN A 63 23.87 14.19 30.69
#